data_AF-A0A953CKY0-F1
#
_entry.id   AF-A0A953CKY0-F1
#
_cell.length_a   1.000
_cell.length_b   1.000
_cell.length_c   1.000
_cell.angle_alpha   90.00
_cell.angle_beta   90.00
_cell.angle_gamma   90.00
#
_symmetry.space_group_name_H-M   'P 1'
#
loop_
_entity.id
_entity.type
_entity.pdbx_description
1 polymer ?
#
loop_
_entity_poly.entity_id
_entity_poly.type
_entity_poly.pdbx_seq_one_letter_code
_entity_poly.pdbx_strand_id
1 'polypeptide(L)' 'TVNVLEDDAIRQGIKEYSNWPTIPQLYVKGEFVGGSDIMMEMYQSGELQQVLSPQD' A
#
# COMPACT_ATOMS: atom_id res chain seq x y z
N THR A 1 -10.12 3.60 0.27
CA THR A 1 -9.13 3.73 -0.82
C THR A 1 -9.07 5.19 -1.24
N VAL A 2 -8.00 5.61 -1.92
CA VAL A 2 -7.84 6.98 -2.45
C VAL A 2 -7.61 6.87 -3.95
N ASN A 3 -8.39 7.59 -4.76
CA ASN A 3 -8.20 7.62 -6.22
C ASN A 3 -7.14 8.66 -6.59
N VAL A 4 -5.91 8.20 -6.81
CA VAL A 4 -4.77 9.08 -7.14
C VAL A 4 -4.83 9.62 -8.57
N LEU A 5 -5.75 9.16 -9.42
CA LEU A 5 -5.89 9.67 -10.79
C LEU A 5 -6.66 11.00 -10.85
N GLU A 6 -7.36 11.36 -9.78
CA GLU A 6 -8.13 12.62 -9.68
C GLU A 6 -7.28 13.79 -9.17
N ASP A 7 -6.09 13.52 -8.61
CA ASP A 7 -5.22 14.53 -8.02
C ASP A 7 -3.74 14.19 -8.27
N ASP A 8 -3.10 14.96 -9.16
CA ASP A 8 -1.69 14.80 -9.50
C ASP A 8 -0.74 15.08 -8.32
N ALA A 9 -1.11 15.96 -7.39
CA ALA A 9 -0.29 16.24 -6.21
C ALA A 9 -0.26 15.01 -5.29
N ILE A 10 -1.41 14.36 -5.09
CA ILE A 10 -1.46 13.08 -4.36
C ILE A 10 -0.69 12.00 -5.12
N ARG A 11 -0.86 11.91 -6.44
CA ARG A 11 -0.18 10.91 -7.29
C ARG A 11 1.33 10.97 -7.22
N GLN A 12 1.92 12.17 -7.20
CA GLN A 12 3.36 12.32 -7.07
C GLN A 12 3.81 12.24 -5.61
N GLY A 13 3.09 12.91 -4.71
CA GLY A 13 3.44 12.95 -3.29
C GLY A 13 3.49 11.56 -2.65
N ILE A 14 2.57 10.65 -3.02
CA ILE A 14 2.57 9.29 -2.47
C ILE A 14 3.79 8.47 -2.88
N LYS A 15 4.35 8.71 -4.08
CA LYS A 15 5.56 8.01 -4.55
C LYS A 15 6.81 8.47 -3.82
N GLU A 16 6.90 9.78 -3.60
CA GLU A 16 8.00 10.38 -2.83
C GLU A 16 7.94 9.95 -1.37
N TYR A 17 6.75 9.97 -0.77
CA TYR A 17 6.53 9.61 0.64
C TYR A 17 6.92 8.16 0.95
N SER A 18 6.50 7.20 0.12
CA SER A 18 6.90 5.79 0.29
C SER A 18 8.31 5.48 -0.20
N ASN A 19 8.96 6.41 -0.90
CA ASN A 19 10.12 6.11 -1.76
C ASN A 19 9.83 4.91 -2.69
N TRP A 20 8.64 4.89 -3.32
CA TRP A 20 8.17 3.79 -4.16
C TRP A 20 7.53 4.32 -5.45
N PRO A 21 8.00 3.91 -6.64
CA PRO A 21 7.67 4.61 -7.88
C PRO A 21 6.30 4.25 -8.47
N THR A 22 5.70 3.13 -8.05
CA THR A 22 4.50 2.57 -8.69
C THR A 22 3.24 2.66 -7.84
N ILE A 23 2.10 2.55 -8.50
CA ILE A 23 0.76 2.42 -7.92
C ILE A 23 0.12 1.12 -8.43
N PRO A 24 -0.77 0.46 -7.69
CA PRO A 24 -1.31 0.85 -6.37
C PRO A 24 -0.28 0.70 -5.23
N GLN A 25 -0.53 1.39 -4.11
CA GLN A 25 0.25 1.27 -2.87
C GLN A 25 -0.68 0.92 -1.70
N LEU A 26 -0.29 -0.02 -0.85
CA LEU A 26 -0.98 -0.39 0.38
C LEU A 26 -0.28 0.21 1.59
N TYR A 27 -1.07 0.80 2.48
CA TYR A 27 -0.64 1.24 3.80
C TYR A 27 -1.52 0.62 4.86
N VAL A 28 -0.91 0.14 5.94
CA VAL A 28 -1.61 -0.41 7.10
C VAL A 28 -1.10 0.33 8.34
N LYS A 29 -2.03 0.92 9.11
CA LYS A 29 -1.70 1.73 10.30
C LYS A 29 -0.71 2.89 10.02
N GLY A 30 -0.73 3.42 8.79
CA GLY A 30 0.16 4.51 8.36
C GLY A 30 1.53 4.05 7.84
N GLU A 31 1.84 2.76 7.92
CA GLU A 31 3.09 2.19 7.40
C GLU A 31 2.90 1.66 5.98
N PHE A 32 3.88 1.92 5.11
CA PHE A 32 3.89 1.42 3.75
C PHE A 32 4.16 -0.09 3.74
N VAL A 33 3.26 -0.85 3.12
CA VAL A 33 3.36 -2.31 3.02
C VAL A 33 3.96 -2.73 1.67
N GLY A 34 3.49 -2.14 0.56
CA GLY A 34 3.97 -2.52 -0.76
C GLY A 34 3.02 -2.21 -1.91
N GLY A 35 3.43 -2.61 -3.11
CA GLY A 35 2.63 -2.57 -4.34
C GLY A 35 1.81 -3.84 -4.59
N SER A 36 1.21 -3.95 -5.78
CA SER A 36 0.30 -5.06 -6.12
C SER A 36 0.96 -6.44 -6.07
N ASP A 37 2.19 -6.57 -6.57
CA ASP A 37 2.87 -7.87 -6.61
C ASP A 37 3.18 -8.39 -5.20
N ILE A 38 3.67 -7.50 -4.32
CA ILE A 38 3.93 -7.79 -2.90
C ILE A 38 2.64 -8.16 -2.17
N MET A 39 1.54 -7.43 -2.41
CA MET A 39 0.24 -7.78 -1.81
C MET A 39 -0.21 -9.19 -2.21
N MET A 40 0.02 -9.59 -3.47
CA MET A 40 -0.33 -10.92 -3.93
C MET A 40 0.54 -12.00 -3.27
N GLU A 41 1.84 -11.77 -3.14
CA GLU A 41 2.75 -12.69 -2.44
C GLU A 41 2.38 -12.83 -0.96
N MET A 42 2.14 -11.73 -0.25
CA MET A 42 1.71 -11.73 1.15
C MET A 42 0.35 -12.41 1.33
N TYR A 43 -0.56 -12.26 0.36
CA TYR A 43 -1.84 -12.96 0.39
C TYR A 43 -1.66 -14.48 0.24
N GLN A 44 -0.77 -14.91 -0.66
CA GLN A 44 -0.46 -16.33 -0.87
C GLN A 44 0.25 -16.95 0.34
N SER A 45 1.10 -16.20 1.03
CA SER A 45 1.78 -16.65 2.24
C SER A 45 0.89 -16.64 3.49
N GLY A 46 -0.25 -15.94 3.45
CA GLY A 46 -1.12 -15.72 4.60
C GLY A 46 -0.68 -14.56 5.51
N GLU A 47 0.44 -13.90 5.19
CA GLU A 47 0.99 -12.77 5.95
C GLU A 47 0.08 -11.54 5.85
N LEU A 48 -0.56 -11.32 4.71
CA LEU A 48 -1.44 -10.16 4.51
C LEU A 48 -2.59 -10.15 5.53
N GLN A 49 -3.17 -11.31 5.82
CA GLN A 49 -4.25 -11.49 6.79
C GLN A 49 -3.78 -11.19 8.21
N GLN A 50 -2.54 -11.57 8.56
CA GLN A 50 -1.94 -11.25 9.86
C GLN A 50 -1.73 -9.75 10.02
N VAL A 51 -1.21 -9.08 8.99
CA VAL A 51 -0.98 -7.62 9.00
C VAL A 51 -2.30 -6.85 9.09
N LEU A 52 -3.36 -7.33 8.45
CA LEU A 52 -4.69 -6.71 8.48
C LEU A 52 -5.51 -7.06 9.74
N SER A 53 -5.05 -8.00 10.56
CA SER A 53 -5.79 -8.40 11.75
C SER A 53 -5.82 -7.25 12.77
N PRO A 54 -6.97 -7.02 13.44
CA PRO A 54 -7.02 -6.13 14.59
C PRO A 54 -5.96 -6.55 15.59
N GLN A 55 -5.16 -5.59 16.08
CA GLN A 55 -4.34 -5.85 17.25
C GLN A 55 -5.19 -5.44 18.45
N ASP A 56 -5.50 -6.42 19.31
CA ASP A 56 -6.22 -6.23 20.56
C ASP A 56 -5.44 -5.37 21.56
#